data_AF-A0A975M404-F1
#
_entry.id   AF-A0A975M404-F1
#
_cell.length_a   1.000
_cell.length_b   1.000
_cell.length_c   1.000
_cell.angle_alpha   90.00
_cell.angle_beta   90.00
_cell.angle_gamma   90.00
#
_symmetry.space_group_name_H-M   'P 1'
#
loop_
_entity.id
_entity.type
_entity.pdbx_description
1 polymer ?
#
loop_
_entity_poly.entity_id
_entity_poly.type
_entity_poly.pdbx_seq_one_letter_code
_entity_poly.pdbx_strand_id
1 'polypeptide(L)'
;MIDTLLRRPAGAGEYFADAVRAACLLSLTAAALWHGPVDVALFLLVLMGTLVSRSLEIPRVFDGLYGLTLLGAAWSSVLDLYARVGWWDLPVHFTATAVIAAMVYLLLSRLGAVPMPARRAAPPAGAIPVLVFCLGLAVSVLWELGEWWGYTFVDQSINVGYQDTMGDLAAGGLGALSAGAWLGRAARRSAREADAIRPADAAQPALGGRAGPASALTRVPVQRRPETGGIPKERNSSGR
;
A
#
# COMPACT_ATOMS: atom_id res chain seq x y z
N MET A 1 0.23 18.86 3.85
CA MET A 1 1.04 18.00 2.94
C MET A 1 2.35 18.69 2.56
N ILE A 2 2.32 19.97 2.17
CA ILE A 2 3.54 20.76 1.91
C ILE A 2 4.46 20.83 3.13
N ASP A 3 3.89 21.05 4.33
CA ASP A 3 4.69 21.16 5.56
C ASP A 3 5.52 19.90 5.82
N THR A 4 4.98 18.72 5.49
CA THR A 4 5.66 17.43 5.62
C THR A 4 6.91 17.32 4.75
N LEU A 5 6.87 17.92 3.55
CA LEU A 5 7.99 17.95 2.60
C LEU A 5 9.11 18.88 3.08
N LEU A 6 8.77 19.96 3.77
CA LEU A 6 9.71 20.98 4.24
C LEU A 6 10.28 20.70 5.65
N ARG A 7 9.90 19.58 6.29
CA ARG A 7 10.39 19.24 7.63
C ARG A 7 11.90 19.03 7.64
N ARG A 8 12.55 19.64 8.62
CA ARG A 8 13.97 19.39 8.92
C ARG A 8 14.14 17.99 9.49
N PRO A 9 15.18 17.25 9.10
CA PRO A 9 15.46 15.93 9.65
C PRO A 9 15.81 16.03 11.15
N ALA A 10 15.16 15.19 11.95
CA ALA A 10 15.32 15.05 13.38
C ALA A 10 15.59 13.57 13.73
N GLY A 11 16.82 13.12 13.46
CA GLY A 11 17.31 11.79 13.86
C GLY A 11 17.92 10.99 12.72
N ALA A 12 18.69 9.94 13.06
CA ALA A 12 19.50 9.17 12.12
C ALA A 12 18.68 8.56 10.96
N GLY A 13 17.46 8.09 11.22
CA GLY A 13 16.59 7.53 10.18
C GLY A 13 16.11 8.57 9.16
N GLU A 14 15.90 9.82 9.58
CA GLU A 14 15.51 10.91 8.66
C GLU A 14 16.70 11.36 7.82
N TYR A 15 17.89 11.47 8.42
CA TYR A 15 19.12 11.72 7.68
C TYR A 15 19.42 10.62 6.65
N PHE A 16 19.19 9.36 6.99
CA PHE A 16 19.35 8.25 6.04
C PHE A 16 18.41 8.40 4.82
N ALA A 17 17.11 8.61 5.06
CA ALA A 17 16.15 8.78 3.97
C ALA A 17 16.45 10.02 3.11
N ASP A 18 16.90 11.11 3.73
CA ASP A 18 17.25 12.34 3.01
C ASP A 18 18.56 12.24 2.23
N ALA A 19 19.54 11.48 2.75
CA ALA A 19 20.75 11.14 2.00
C ALA A 19 20.42 10.31 0.75
N VAL A 20 19.50 9.36 0.85
CA VAL A 20 19.03 8.58 -0.30
C VAL A 20 18.35 9.48 -1.34
N ARG A 21 17.49 10.42 -0.92
CA ARG A 21 16.87 11.40 -1.84
C ARG A 21 17.89 12.31 -2.52
N ALA A 22 18.89 12.77 -1.77
CA ALA A 22 19.98 13.54 -2.33
C ALA A 22 20.75 12.71 -3.38
N ALA A 23 20.99 11.43 -3.10
CA ALA A 23 21.59 10.52 -4.08
C ALA A 23 20.70 10.33 -5.33
N CYS A 24 19.38 10.26 -5.20
CA CYS A 24 18.47 10.25 -6.35
C CYS A 24 18.58 11.53 -7.19
N LEU A 25 18.63 12.71 -6.56
CA LEU A 25 18.79 13.99 -7.26
C LEU A 25 20.15 14.10 -7.97
N LEU A 26 21.23 13.66 -7.30
CA LEU A 26 22.56 13.60 -7.91
C LEU A 26 22.60 12.62 -9.08
N SER A 27 21.92 11.46 -8.96
CA SER A 27 21.84 10.47 -10.03
C SER A 27 21.03 11.01 -11.23
N LEU A 28 19.93 11.73 -10.98
CA LEU A 28 19.18 12.43 -12.03
C LEU A 28 20.04 13.47 -12.75
N THR A 29 20.82 14.25 -11.99
CA THR A 29 21.73 15.26 -12.56
C THR A 29 22.81 14.58 -13.39
N ALA A 30 23.37 13.48 -12.89
CA ALA A 30 24.35 12.69 -13.62
C ALA A 30 23.76 12.12 -14.91
N ALA A 31 22.53 11.60 -14.87
CA ALA A 31 21.84 11.11 -16.03
C ALA A 31 21.63 12.20 -17.10
N ALA A 32 21.23 13.40 -16.68
CA ALA A 32 21.03 14.53 -17.59
C ALA A 32 22.33 15.04 -18.25
N LEU A 33 23.48 14.85 -17.60
CA LEU A 33 24.78 15.32 -18.10
C LEU A 33 25.55 14.27 -18.90
N TRP A 34 25.41 12.98 -18.55
CA TRP A 34 26.26 11.90 -19.05
C TRP A 34 25.50 10.71 -19.65
N HIS A 35 24.17 10.66 -19.53
CA HIS A 35 23.36 9.52 -19.99
C HIS A 35 22.21 9.95 -20.92
N GLY A 36 21.35 8.99 -21.28
CA GLY A 36 20.27 9.19 -22.25
C GLY A 36 18.96 9.71 -21.65
N PRO A 37 18.00 10.13 -22.49
CA PRO A 37 16.69 10.60 -22.04
C PRO A 37 15.87 9.53 -21.31
N VAL A 38 16.08 8.25 -21.61
CA VAL A 38 15.46 7.12 -20.92
C VAL A 38 15.92 7.07 -19.47
N ASP A 39 17.23 7.18 -19.22
CA ASP A 39 17.80 7.19 -17.87
C ASP A 39 17.32 8.41 -17.07
N VAL A 40 17.20 9.57 -17.72
CA VAL A 40 16.63 10.78 -17.11
C VAL A 40 15.18 10.54 -16.68
N ALA A 41 14.35 9.95 -17.54
CA ALA A 41 12.96 9.62 -17.22
C ALA A 41 12.87 8.60 -16.06
N LEU A 42 13.75 7.60 -16.04
CA LEU A 42 13.84 6.61 -14.98
C LEU A 42 14.21 7.24 -13.63
N PHE A 43 15.23 8.09 -13.57
CA PHE A 43 15.60 8.78 -12.32
C PHE A 43 14.57 9.83 -11.89
N LEU A 44 13.84 10.47 -12.81
CA LEU A 44 12.69 11.29 -12.48
C LEU A 44 11.59 10.45 -11.81
N LEU A 45 11.28 9.27 -12.34
CA LEU A 45 10.32 8.34 -11.74
C LEU A 45 10.75 7.94 -10.32
N VAL A 46 12.02 7.57 -10.13
CA VAL A 46 12.58 7.23 -8.81
C VAL A 46 12.48 8.42 -7.84
N LEU A 47 12.91 9.61 -8.27
CA LEU A 47 12.86 10.81 -7.44
C LEU A 47 11.40 11.10 -7.02
N MET A 48 10.47 11.07 -7.96
CA MET A 48 9.04 11.26 -7.67
C MET A 48 8.52 10.22 -6.68
N GLY A 49 8.92 8.95 -6.81
CA GLY A 49 8.61 7.91 -5.82
C GLY A 49 9.08 8.27 -4.41
N THR A 50 10.32 8.75 -4.26
CA THR A 50 10.86 9.16 -2.95
C THR A 50 10.23 10.44 -2.37
N LEU A 51 9.63 11.28 -3.22
CA LEU A 51 8.86 12.44 -2.79
C LEU A 51 7.46 12.04 -2.32
N VAL A 52 6.83 11.05 -2.98
CA VAL A 52 5.58 10.44 -2.51
C VAL A 52 5.79 9.85 -1.12
N SER A 53 6.85 9.05 -0.91
CA SER A 53 7.14 8.49 0.41
C SER A 53 7.38 9.56 1.48
N ARG A 54 8.06 10.67 1.13
CA ARG A 54 8.30 11.81 2.03
C ARG A 54 7.02 12.50 2.47
N SER A 55 6.02 12.55 1.58
CA SER A 55 4.73 13.17 1.86
C SER A 55 3.90 12.38 2.89
N LEU A 56 4.25 11.11 3.11
CA LEU A 56 3.59 10.22 4.07
C LEU A 56 4.34 10.21 5.41
N GLU A 57 3.61 10.11 6.52
CA GLU A 57 4.25 9.90 7.83
C GLU A 57 4.42 8.40 8.07
N ILE A 58 5.44 7.86 7.42
CA ILE A 58 5.88 6.46 7.53
C ILE A 58 7.14 6.34 8.40
N PRO A 59 7.48 5.13 8.90
CA PRO A 59 8.75 4.90 9.58
C PRO A 59 9.94 5.30 8.71
N ARG A 60 10.86 6.09 9.26
CA ARG A 60 11.93 6.76 8.51
C ARG A 60 12.96 5.79 7.92
N VAL A 61 13.20 4.68 8.61
CA VAL A 61 14.05 3.60 8.10
C VAL A 61 13.40 2.94 6.88
N PHE A 62 12.08 2.68 6.93
CA PHE A 62 11.37 2.12 5.77
C PHE A 62 11.38 3.08 4.58
N ASP A 63 11.23 4.38 4.84
CA ASP A 63 11.33 5.43 3.81
C ASP A 63 12.69 5.41 3.08
N GLY A 64 13.80 5.36 3.84
CA GLY A 64 15.13 5.26 3.25
C GLY A 64 15.38 3.93 2.53
N LEU A 65 14.91 2.81 3.07
CA LEU A 65 15.02 1.50 2.41
C LEU A 65 14.22 1.46 1.10
N TYR A 66 13.01 2.01 1.09
CA TYR A 66 12.19 2.16 -0.11
C TYR A 66 12.94 2.95 -1.18
N GLY A 67 13.47 4.13 -0.83
CA GLY A 67 14.26 4.93 -1.77
C GLY A 67 15.52 4.22 -2.26
N LEU A 68 16.23 3.51 -1.37
CA LEU A 68 17.46 2.79 -1.71
C LEU A 68 17.18 1.62 -2.67
N THR A 69 16.08 0.89 -2.47
CA THR A 69 15.65 -0.16 -3.40
C THR A 69 15.36 0.42 -4.78
N LEU A 70 14.60 1.52 -4.87
CA LEU A 70 14.31 2.16 -6.17
C LEU A 70 15.58 2.68 -6.86
N LEU A 71 16.46 3.32 -6.08
CA LEU A 71 17.73 3.82 -6.60
C LEU A 71 18.63 2.69 -7.10
N GLY A 72 18.68 1.56 -6.38
CA GLY A 72 19.41 0.37 -6.78
C GLY A 72 18.86 -0.27 -8.05
N ALA A 73 17.53 -0.34 -8.20
CA ALA A 73 16.88 -0.82 -9.41
C ALA A 73 17.19 0.07 -10.63
N ALA A 74 17.16 1.40 -10.45
CA ALA A 74 17.50 2.32 -11.53
C ALA A 74 18.97 2.23 -11.95
N TRP A 75 19.90 2.19 -10.99
CA TRP A 75 21.32 1.99 -11.31
C TRP A 75 21.60 0.62 -11.91
N SER A 76 20.81 -0.42 -11.56
CA SER A 76 20.91 -1.72 -12.21
C SER A 76 20.59 -1.64 -13.70
N SER A 77 19.61 -0.80 -14.09
CA SER A 77 19.30 -0.53 -15.49
C SER A 77 20.44 0.24 -16.18
N VAL A 78 20.88 1.36 -15.59
CA VAL A 78 21.92 2.23 -16.17
C VAL A 78 23.26 1.51 -16.35
N LEU A 79 23.60 0.60 -15.43
CA LEU A 79 24.80 -0.23 -15.49
C LEU A 79 24.62 -1.51 -16.31
N ASP A 80 23.44 -1.71 -16.89
CA ASP A 80 23.11 -2.84 -17.75
C ASP A 80 23.27 -4.20 -17.01
N LEU A 81 22.95 -4.22 -15.72
CA LEU A 81 23.09 -5.42 -14.89
C LEU A 81 22.08 -6.50 -15.26
N TYR A 82 20.89 -6.13 -15.72
CA TYR A 82 19.86 -7.08 -16.15
C TYR A 82 20.33 -7.93 -17.35
N ALA A 83 21.06 -7.32 -18.29
CA ALA A 83 21.65 -8.06 -19.41
C ALA A 83 22.89 -8.88 -18.98
N ARG A 84 23.69 -8.36 -18.04
CA ARG A 84 24.97 -8.98 -17.65
C ARG A 84 24.84 -10.11 -16.64
N VAL A 85 23.78 -10.08 -15.82
CA VAL A 85 23.57 -11.02 -14.72
C VAL A 85 22.14 -11.56 -14.82
N GLY A 86 21.95 -12.63 -15.60
CA GLY A 86 20.61 -13.11 -15.99
C GLY A 86 19.69 -13.61 -14.87
N TRP A 87 20.11 -13.64 -13.60
CA TRP A 87 19.23 -13.89 -12.45
C TRP A 87 18.93 -12.64 -11.63
N TRP A 88 19.57 -11.51 -11.93
CA TRP A 88 19.50 -10.27 -11.15
C TRP A 88 18.12 -9.62 -11.18
N ASP A 89 17.35 -9.85 -12.23
CA ASP A 89 16.02 -9.27 -12.37
C ASP A 89 15.08 -9.74 -11.25
N LEU A 90 15.02 -11.05 -11.02
CA LEU A 90 14.14 -11.66 -10.02
C LEU A 90 14.28 -11.08 -8.60
N PRO A 91 15.46 -10.95 -7.97
CA PRO A 91 15.59 -10.33 -6.66
C PRO A 91 15.27 -8.83 -6.70
N VAL A 92 15.52 -8.12 -7.80
CA VAL A 92 15.10 -6.72 -7.94
C VAL A 92 13.57 -6.64 -7.97
N HIS A 93 12.89 -7.41 -8.82
CA HIS A 93 11.42 -7.46 -8.86
C HIS A 93 10.82 -7.88 -7.52
N PHE A 94 11.38 -8.90 -6.86
CA PHE A 94 10.96 -9.30 -5.52
C PHE A 94 11.06 -8.14 -4.52
N THR A 95 12.22 -7.47 -4.46
CA THR A 95 12.46 -6.44 -3.43
C THR A 95 11.75 -5.13 -3.75
N ALA A 96 11.78 -4.68 -5.00
CA ALA A 96 11.10 -3.47 -5.47
C ALA A 96 9.59 -3.60 -5.31
N THR A 97 8.97 -4.68 -5.81
CA THR A 97 7.53 -4.88 -5.66
C THR A 97 7.12 -5.04 -4.20
N ALA A 98 7.94 -5.68 -3.35
CA ALA A 98 7.68 -5.76 -1.92
C ALA A 98 7.53 -4.36 -1.27
N VAL A 99 8.49 -3.47 -1.50
CA VAL A 99 8.47 -2.13 -0.88
C VAL A 99 7.46 -1.20 -1.53
N ILE A 100 7.25 -1.30 -2.85
CA ILE A 100 6.25 -0.50 -3.58
C ILE A 100 4.83 -0.92 -3.17
N ALA A 101 4.53 -2.23 -3.12
CA ALA A 101 3.22 -2.72 -2.71
C ALA A 101 2.87 -2.30 -1.27
N ALA A 102 3.86 -2.38 -0.36
CA ALA A 102 3.71 -1.87 1.00
C ALA A 102 3.42 -0.35 1.01
N MET A 103 4.15 0.44 0.21
CA MET A 103 3.94 1.88 0.08
C MET A 103 2.54 2.21 -0.44
N VAL A 104 2.09 1.53 -1.50
CA VAL A 104 0.75 1.70 -2.09
C VAL A 104 -0.32 1.36 -1.06
N TYR A 105 -0.17 0.26 -0.31
CA TYR A 105 -1.10 -0.09 0.76
C TYR A 105 -1.16 0.99 1.85
N LEU A 106 -0.02 1.54 2.27
CA LEU A 106 0.03 2.62 3.27
C LEU A 106 -0.61 3.91 2.74
N LEU A 107 -0.38 4.25 1.46
CA LEU A 107 -1.01 5.39 0.79
C LEU A 107 -2.54 5.22 0.72
N LEU A 108 -3.02 4.07 0.26
CA LEU A 108 -4.46 3.77 0.22
C LEU A 108 -5.08 3.75 1.63
N SER A 109 -4.35 3.27 2.63
CA SER A 109 -4.79 3.31 4.03
C SER A 109 -4.96 4.75 4.51
N ARG A 110 -4.03 5.64 4.14
CA ARG A 110 -4.08 7.08 4.45
C ARG A 110 -5.24 7.78 3.77
N LEU A 111 -5.58 7.39 2.55
CA LEU A 111 -6.73 7.89 1.79
C LEU A 111 -8.07 7.30 2.26
N GLY A 112 -8.05 6.33 3.19
CA GLY A 112 -9.26 5.67 3.69
C GLY A 112 -9.86 4.63 2.74
N ALA A 113 -9.16 4.27 1.66
CA ALA A 113 -9.62 3.30 0.66
C ALA A 113 -9.48 1.85 1.14
N VAL A 114 -8.52 1.57 2.03
CA VAL A 114 -8.32 0.24 2.64
C VAL A 114 -8.17 0.35 4.15
N PRO A 115 -8.40 -0.74 4.92
CA PRO A 115 -8.31 -0.70 6.38
C PRO A 115 -6.92 -0.27 6.84
N MET A 116 -6.87 0.72 7.73
CA MET A 116 -5.62 1.14 8.33
C MET A 116 -5.19 0.15 9.44
N PRO A 117 -3.91 -0.31 9.46
CA PRO A 117 -3.42 -1.34 10.37
C PRO A 117 -3.71 -1.17 11.86
N ALA A 118 -3.86 0.07 12.33
CA ALA A 118 -3.88 0.40 13.76
C ALA A 118 -5.20 1.04 14.27
N ARG A 119 -6.21 1.27 13.42
CA ARG A 119 -7.34 2.17 13.77
C ARG A 119 -8.74 1.56 13.95
N ARG A 120 -8.92 0.24 13.90
CA ARG A 120 -10.23 -0.43 14.16
C ARG A 120 -10.01 -1.89 14.54
N ALA A 121 -11.08 -2.57 14.97
CA ALA A 121 -11.10 -4.03 15.21
C ALA A 121 -10.25 -4.73 14.14
N ALA A 122 -9.25 -5.49 14.60
CA ALA A 122 -8.20 -6.00 13.73
C ALA A 122 -8.82 -6.66 12.49
N PRO A 123 -8.39 -6.28 11.27
CA PRO A 123 -8.92 -6.90 10.07
C PRO A 123 -8.73 -8.42 10.12
N PRO A 124 -9.59 -9.21 9.44
CA PRO A 124 -9.49 -10.67 9.45
C PRO A 124 -8.06 -11.14 9.20
N ALA A 125 -7.64 -12.18 9.92
CA ALA A 125 -6.31 -12.74 9.78
C ALA A 125 -6.06 -13.14 8.31
N GLY A 126 -5.20 -12.41 7.61
CA GLY A 126 -4.90 -12.63 6.20
C GLY A 126 -5.32 -11.50 5.25
N ALA A 127 -6.21 -10.58 5.67
CA ALA A 127 -6.69 -9.51 4.80
C ALA A 127 -5.56 -8.59 4.29
N ILE A 128 -4.65 -8.15 5.19
CA ILE A 128 -3.50 -7.31 4.81
C ILE A 128 -2.57 -8.05 3.82
N PRO A 129 -2.10 -9.29 4.10
CA PRO A 129 -1.31 -10.07 3.15
C PRO A 129 -1.94 -10.18 1.75
N VAL A 130 -3.23 -10.51 1.68
CA VAL A 130 -3.94 -10.68 0.40
C VAL A 130 -4.05 -9.35 -0.34
N LEU A 131 -4.42 -8.26 0.35
CA LEU A 131 -4.53 -6.94 -0.28
C LEU A 131 -3.18 -6.47 -0.82
N VAL A 132 -2.11 -6.60 -0.05
CA VAL A 132 -0.76 -6.20 -0.49
C VAL A 132 -0.28 -7.08 -1.64
N PHE A 133 -0.57 -8.39 -1.62
CA PHE A 133 -0.29 -9.28 -2.74
C PHE A 133 -1.01 -8.84 -4.03
N CYS A 134 -2.31 -8.56 -3.96
CA CYS A 134 -3.06 -8.07 -5.12
C CYS A 134 -2.55 -6.73 -5.64
N LEU A 135 -2.20 -5.80 -4.74
CA LEU A 135 -1.60 -4.51 -5.12
C LEU A 135 -0.23 -4.70 -5.76
N GLY A 136 0.59 -5.62 -5.24
CA GLY A 136 1.90 -5.93 -5.80
C GLY A 136 1.80 -6.55 -7.19
N LEU A 137 0.89 -7.51 -7.41
CA LEU A 137 0.64 -8.04 -8.75
C LEU A 137 0.16 -6.96 -9.72
N ALA A 138 -0.72 -6.06 -9.28
CA ALA A 138 -1.17 -4.94 -10.12
C ALA A 138 0.01 -4.01 -10.48
N VAL A 139 0.87 -3.70 -9.51
CA VAL A 139 2.10 -2.90 -9.74
C VAL A 139 3.04 -3.61 -10.71
N SER A 140 3.30 -4.91 -10.52
CA SER A 140 4.14 -5.68 -11.44
C SER A 140 3.55 -5.68 -12.85
N VAL A 141 2.25 -5.93 -13.03
CA VAL A 141 1.61 -5.85 -14.35
C VAL A 141 1.79 -4.46 -14.98
N LEU A 142 1.65 -3.38 -14.22
CA LEU A 142 1.86 -2.03 -14.74
C LEU A 142 3.32 -1.79 -15.16
N TRP A 143 4.28 -2.38 -14.44
CA TRP A 143 5.70 -2.33 -14.79
C TRP A 143 5.98 -3.06 -16.10
N GLU A 144 5.52 -4.31 -16.24
CA GLU A 144 5.65 -5.12 -17.47
C GLU A 144 5.03 -4.43 -18.69
N LEU A 145 3.87 -3.79 -18.51
CA LEU A 145 3.25 -2.98 -19.56
C LEU A 145 4.10 -1.76 -19.91
N GLY A 146 4.77 -1.16 -18.93
CA GLY A 146 5.71 -0.07 -19.10
C GLY A 146 6.96 -0.49 -19.88
N GLU A 147 7.52 -1.67 -19.57
CA GLU A 147 8.66 -2.25 -20.31
C GLU A 147 8.29 -2.60 -21.73
N TRP A 148 7.16 -3.28 -21.93
CA TRP A 148 6.64 -3.56 -23.27
C TRP A 148 6.43 -2.27 -24.08
N TRP A 149 5.84 -1.24 -23.47
CA TRP A 149 5.62 0.05 -24.15
C TRP A 149 6.95 0.74 -24.46
N GLY A 150 7.88 0.76 -23.50
CA GLY A 150 9.22 1.32 -23.66
C GLY A 150 9.98 0.63 -24.79
N TYR A 151 10.00 -0.71 -24.80
CA TYR A 151 10.58 -1.52 -25.87
C TYR A 151 9.98 -1.20 -27.23
N THR A 152 8.65 -1.09 -27.29
CA THR A 152 7.91 -0.93 -28.56
C THR A 152 8.07 0.47 -29.16
N PHE A 153 8.11 1.51 -28.33
CA PHE A 153 7.98 2.90 -28.80
C PHE A 153 9.16 3.81 -28.46
N VAL A 154 10.08 3.40 -27.57
CA VAL A 154 11.15 4.26 -27.04
C VAL A 154 12.53 3.68 -27.33
N ASP A 155 12.83 2.48 -26.83
CA ASP A 155 14.15 1.87 -26.91
C ASP A 155 14.06 0.34 -26.93
N GLN A 156 14.50 -0.28 -28.02
CA GLN A 156 14.47 -1.73 -28.21
C GLN A 156 15.53 -2.48 -27.38
N SER A 157 16.39 -1.78 -26.63
CA SER A 157 17.27 -2.45 -25.66
C SER A 157 16.59 -2.78 -24.34
N ILE A 158 15.35 -2.31 -24.09
CA ILE A 158 14.59 -2.63 -22.88
C ILE A 158 14.27 -4.12 -22.86
N ASN A 159 14.56 -4.79 -21.75
CA ASN A 159 14.34 -6.23 -21.61
C ASN A 159 12.84 -6.55 -21.63
N VAL A 160 12.43 -7.47 -22.52
CA VAL A 160 11.05 -7.97 -22.60
C VAL A 160 11.07 -9.43 -23.04
N GLY A 161 10.19 -10.24 -22.46
CA GLY A 161 10.05 -11.64 -22.88
C GLY A 161 8.98 -12.39 -22.09
N TYR A 162 8.41 -13.45 -22.67
CA TYR A 162 7.35 -14.20 -21.97
C TYR A 162 7.83 -14.82 -20.65
N GLN A 163 9.01 -15.44 -20.66
CA GLN A 163 9.57 -16.08 -19.44
C GLN A 163 10.04 -15.05 -18.42
N ASP A 164 10.55 -13.92 -18.91
CA ASP A 164 10.99 -12.75 -18.15
C ASP A 164 9.80 -12.18 -17.37
N THR A 165 8.79 -11.69 -18.09
CA THR A 165 7.53 -11.18 -17.53
C THR A 165 6.86 -12.14 -16.56
N MET A 166 6.79 -13.44 -16.87
CA MET A 166 6.18 -14.41 -15.96
C MET A 166 7.03 -14.63 -14.70
N GLY A 167 8.35 -14.62 -14.83
CA GLY A 167 9.30 -14.67 -13.71
C GLY A 167 9.17 -13.45 -12.80
N ASP A 168 9.04 -12.28 -13.39
CA ASP A 168 8.98 -10.99 -12.70
C ASP A 168 7.64 -10.77 -12.00
N LEU A 169 6.53 -11.19 -12.62
CA LEU A 169 5.22 -11.24 -11.96
C LEU A 169 5.23 -12.21 -10.77
N ALA A 170 5.87 -13.38 -10.90
CA ALA A 170 5.97 -14.36 -9.83
C ALA A 170 6.85 -13.85 -8.68
N ALA A 171 8.05 -13.35 -8.99
CA ALA A 171 8.98 -12.79 -8.01
C ALA A 171 8.38 -11.58 -7.30
N GLY A 172 7.81 -10.64 -8.06
CA GLY A 172 7.14 -9.46 -7.53
C GLY A 172 5.93 -9.80 -6.66
N GLY A 173 5.11 -10.76 -7.08
CA GLY A 173 4.01 -11.30 -6.29
C GLY A 173 4.48 -11.89 -4.95
N LEU A 174 5.52 -12.72 -4.96
CA LEU A 174 6.10 -13.29 -3.72
C LEU A 174 6.67 -12.21 -2.79
N GLY A 175 7.31 -11.18 -3.36
CA GLY A 175 7.80 -10.01 -2.63
C GLY A 175 6.66 -9.26 -1.93
N ALA A 176 5.60 -8.97 -2.68
CA ALA A 176 4.41 -8.30 -2.16
C ALA A 176 3.70 -9.11 -1.06
N LEU A 177 3.55 -10.43 -1.27
CA LEU A 177 2.98 -11.32 -0.26
C LEU A 177 3.81 -11.30 1.03
N SER A 178 5.13 -11.35 0.91
CA SER A 178 6.07 -11.28 2.03
C SER A 178 5.95 -9.96 2.81
N ALA A 179 5.88 -8.84 2.09
CA ALA A 179 5.66 -7.53 2.68
C ALA A 179 4.30 -7.43 3.40
N GLY A 180 3.24 -7.95 2.77
CA GLY A 180 1.91 -8.00 3.36
C GLY A 180 1.83 -8.89 4.60
N ALA A 181 2.52 -10.03 4.61
CA ALA A 181 2.68 -10.89 5.78
C ALA A 181 3.41 -10.19 6.92
N TRP A 182 4.46 -9.42 6.62
CA TRP A 182 5.16 -8.61 7.61
C TRP A 182 4.28 -7.48 8.19
N LEU A 183 3.63 -6.69 7.33
CA LEU A 183 2.70 -5.62 7.73
C LEU A 183 1.54 -6.16 8.58
N GLY A 184 0.95 -7.28 8.16
CA GLY A 184 -0.13 -7.94 8.90
C GLY A 184 0.32 -8.42 10.28
N ARG A 185 1.55 -8.94 10.42
CA ARG A 185 2.12 -9.30 11.72
C ARG A 185 2.37 -8.08 12.60
N ALA A 186 2.94 -7.02 12.04
CA ALA A 186 3.19 -5.77 12.76
C ALA A 186 1.88 -5.16 13.30
N ALA A 187 0.85 -5.08 12.45
CA ALA A 187 -0.48 -4.59 12.82
C ALA A 187 -1.08 -5.34 14.01
N ARG A 188 -0.99 -6.69 13.99
CA ARG A 188 -1.50 -7.53 15.08
C ARG A 188 -0.71 -7.37 16.38
N ARG A 189 0.61 -7.19 16.31
CA ARG A 189 1.44 -6.94 17.50
C ARG A 189 1.04 -5.62 18.16
N SER A 190 0.92 -4.55 17.39
CA SER A 190 0.49 -3.24 17.90
C SER A 190 -0.92 -3.26 18.49
N ALA A 191 -1.86 -4.00 17.87
CA ALA A 191 -3.20 -4.16 18.43
C ALA A 191 -3.19 -4.89 19.78
N ARG A 192 -2.40 -5.97 19.91
CA ARG A 192 -2.24 -6.71 21.18
C ARG A 192 -1.60 -5.87 22.28
N GLU A 193 -0.58 -5.08 21.95
CA GLU A 193 0.05 -4.15 22.88
C GLU A 193 -0.94 -3.07 23.35
N ALA A 194 -1.74 -2.52 22.45
CA ALA A 194 -2.78 -1.55 22.79
C ALA A 194 -3.87 -2.15 23.70
N ASP A 195 -4.29 -3.39 23.44
CA ASP A 195 -5.25 -4.10 24.30
C ASP A 195 -4.65 -4.46 25.67
N ALA A 196 -3.35 -4.77 25.75
CA ALA A 196 -2.66 -5.07 27.01
C ALA A 196 -2.44 -3.83 27.89
N ILE A 197 -2.26 -2.65 27.28
CA ILE A 197 -2.11 -1.36 27.98
C ILE A 197 -3.46 -0.83 28.46
N ARG A 198 -4.58 -1.23 27.84
CA ARG A 198 -5.92 -0.85 28.30
C ARG A 198 -6.14 -1.46 29.70
N PRO A 199 -6.14 -0.65 30.79
CA PRO A 199 -6.16 -1.19 32.14
C PRO A 199 -7.43 -2.00 32.40
N ALA A 200 -7.32 -2.97 33.31
CA ALA A 200 -8.42 -3.77 33.86
C ALA A 200 -9.49 -2.95 34.63
N ASP A 201 -9.51 -1.63 34.49
CA ASP A 201 -10.50 -0.72 35.09
C ASP A 201 -11.90 -0.84 34.46
N ALA A 202 -12.06 -1.69 33.44
CA ALA A 202 -13.37 -2.09 32.93
C ALA A 202 -13.89 -3.40 33.57
N ALA A 203 -13.19 -3.98 34.55
CA ALA A 203 -13.71 -5.06 35.37
C ALA A 203 -14.64 -4.51 36.48
N GLN A 204 -15.89 -4.25 36.09
CA GLN A 204 -17.16 -4.19 36.87
C GLN A 204 -17.16 -3.67 38.32
N PRO A 205 -18.10 -2.78 38.69
CA PRO A 205 -18.80 -2.92 39.97
C PRO A 205 -19.93 -3.93 39.78
N ALA A 206 -19.68 -5.20 40.11
CA ALA A 206 -20.75 -6.11 40.49
C ALA A 206 -21.06 -5.89 41.98
N LEU A 207 -22.36 -5.72 42.25
CA LEU A 207 -23.08 -5.81 43.53
C LEU A 207 -23.46 -4.50 44.24
N GLY A 208 -24.77 -4.23 44.22
CA GLY A 208 -25.50 -3.93 45.44
C GLY A 208 -26.42 -2.71 45.39
N GLY A 209 -27.75 -2.93 45.30
CA GLY A 209 -28.69 -1.96 45.87
C GLY A 209 -30.04 -1.77 45.19
N ARG A 210 -30.99 -2.62 45.58
CA ARG A 210 -32.45 -2.35 45.71
C ARG A 210 -33.31 -2.13 44.46
N ALA A 211 -34.15 -3.15 44.23
CA ALA A 211 -35.50 -3.01 43.72
C ALA A 211 -36.28 -1.93 44.50
N GLY A 212 -36.94 -1.03 43.76
CA GLY A 212 -38.00 -0.13 44.21
C GLY A 212 -39.26 -0.36 43.37
N PRO A 213 -40.48 -0.19 43.93
CA PRO A 213 -41.66 -0.88 43.45
C PRO A 213 -42.33 -0.21 42.24
N ALA A 214 -43.14 -1.04 41.58
CA ALA A 214 -44.03 -0.73 40.49
C ALA A 214 -44.93 0.50 40.74
N SER A 215 -45.13 1.29 39.69
CA SER A 215 -46.33 2.11 39.55
C SER A 215 -47.02 1.77 38.24
N ALA A 216 -48.33 1.64 38.38
CA ALA A 216 -49.25 0.91 37.53
C ALA A 216 -49.82 1.77 36.39
N LEU A 217 -50.30 1.04 35.36
CA LEU A 217 -51.43 1.38 34.46
C LEU A 217 -51.21 2.60 33.52
N THR A 218 -51.33 2.44 32.21
CA THR A 218 -52.63 2.21 31.58
C THR A 218 -52.47 1.60 30.17
N ARG A 219 -53.15 0.47 29.92
CA ARG A 219 -53.45 -0.08 28.59
C ARG A 219 -54.84 0.40 28.17
N VAL A 220 -55.01 0.91 26.94
CA VAL A 220 -56.23 0.72 26.11
C VAL A 220 -55.86 0.93 24.61
N PRO A 221 -56.66 0.52 23.60
CA PRO A 221 -56.48 -0.72 22.88
C PRO A 221 -56.24 -0.55 21.36
N VAL A 222 -55.89 -1.67 20.73
CA VAL A 222 -55.82 -1.87 19.27
C VAL A 222 -57.20 -1.71 18.62
N GLN A 223 -57.28 -0.96 17.51
CA GLN A 223 -58.38 -1.03 16.56
C GLN A 223 -57.83 -1.41 15.17
N ARG A 224 -58.37 -2.49 14.59
CA ARG A 224 -58.00 -3.02 13.27
C ARG A 224 -58.92 -2.51 12.16
N ARG A 225 -58.29 -2.27 10.98
CA ARG A 225 -58.73 -2.45 9.56
C ARG A 225 -59.81 -1.50 8.99
N PRO A 226 -59.94 -1.33 7.63
CA PRO A 226 -59.46 -2.20 6.54
C PRO A 226 -58.71 -1.50 5.35
N GLU A 227 -58.35 -2.37 4.39
CA GLU A 227 -57.58 -2.24 3.15
C GLU A 227 -58.11 -1.21 2.12
N THR A 228 -57.24 -0.66 1.25
CA THR A 228 -57.51 -0.43 -0.20
C THR A 228 -56.27 0.11 -0.95
N GLY A 229 -56.05 -0.38 -2.18
CA GLY A 229 -55.19 0.19 -3.23
C GLY A 229 -53.72 -0.24 -3.17
N GLY A 230 -53.15 -1.05 -4.07
CA GLY A 230 -53.39 -1.18 -5.51
C GLY A 230 -52.30 -0.43 -6.27
N ILE A 231 -51.15 -1.07 -6.56
CA ILE A 231 -50.19 -0.60 -7.57
C ILE A 231 -49.68 -1.82 -8.38
N PRO A 232 -49.74 -1.80 -9.72
CA PRO A 232 -49.39 -2.94 -10.56
C PRO A 232 -47.88 -3.06 -10.82
N LYS A 233 -47.44 -4.31 -11.04
CA LYS A 233 -46.15 -4.66 -11.63
C LYS A 233 -46.15 -4.25 -13.11
N GLU A 234 -45.30 -3.31 -13.47
CA GLU A 234 -44.90 -3.14 -14.88
C GLU A 234 -43.83 -4.16 -15.26
N ARG A 235 -44.15 -4.84 -16.36
CA ARG A 235 -43.39 -5.85 -17.07
C ARG A 235 -42.57 -5.10 -18.12
N ASN A 236 -41.24 -5.08 -18.00
CA ASN A 236 -40.42 -4.56 -19.10
C ASN A 236 -40.10 -5.69 -20.08
N SER A 237 -40.66 -5.55 -21.27
CA SER A 237 -40.48 -6.39 -22.45
C SER A 237 -39.20 -6.02 -23.20
N SER A 238 -38.49 -7.06 -23.63
CA SER A 238 -37.74 -7.16 -24.89
C SER A 238 -37.83 -6.00 -25.88
N GLY A 239 -36.68 -5.50 -26.34
CA GLY A 239 -36.59 -4.59 -27.46
C GLY A 239 -35.17 -4.39 -27.99
N ARG A 240 -34.77 -5.32 -28.89
CA ARG A 240 -33.77 -5.24 -29.98
C ARG A 240 -32.29 -5.09 -29.65
#